data_AF-A0A538A4J3-F1
#
_entry.id   AF-A0A538A4J3-F1
#
_cell.length_a   1.000
_cell.length_b   1.000
_cell.length_c   1.000
_cell.angle_alpha   90.00
_cell.angle_beta   90.00
_cell.angle_gamma   90.00
#
_symmetry.space_group_name_H-M   'P 1'
#
loop_
_entity.id
_entity.type
_entity.pdbx_description
1 polymer ?
#
loop_
_entity_poly.entity_id
_entity_poly.type
_entity_poly.pdbx_seq_one_letter_code
_entity_poly.pdbx_strand_id
1 'polypeptide(L)'
;MDAKQEQLARNEVVFREVNESIGEVTDALVYGEDGTLLAEFVCKCGRSDCTDKIEMTLIQYEQVRSDPTRFAVLRGHENTEAVRIVDTHAAFLVVEKLEEAGEIAVEHDPRK
;
A
#
# COMPACT_ATOMS: atom_id res chain seq x y z
N MET A 1 1.05 1.59 -29.49
CA MET A 1 0.30 2.18 -28.38
C MET A 1 1.30 2.92 -27.50
N ASP A 2 0.97 4.11 -27.03
CA ASP A 2 1.90 4.93 -26.23
C ASP A 2 2.06 4.30 -24.84
N ALA A 3 3.29 4.17 -24.35
CA ALA A 3 3.60 3.49 -23.08
C ALA A 3 2.84 4.12 -21.90
N LYS A 4 2.57 5.42 -21.98
CA LYS A 4 1.76 6.17 -21.01
C LYS A 4 0.30 5.70 -20.99
N GLN A 5 -0.31 5.46 -22.16
CA GLN A 5 -1.69 5.00 -22.25
C GLN A 5 -1.86 3.55 -21.75
N GLU A 6 -0.88 2.69 -22.02
CA GLU A 6 -0.90 1.32 -21.51
C GLU A 6 -0.80 1.28 -19.98
N GLN A 7 0.01 2.17 -19.41
CA GLN A 7 0.14 2.31 -17.97
C GLN A 7 -1.14 2.87 -17.31
N LEU A 8 -1.80 3.82 -17.96
CA LEU A 8 -3.09 4.35 -17.51
C LEU A 8 -4.16 3.25 -17.48
N ALA A 9 -4.29 2.47 -18.55
CA ALA A 9 -5.25 1.38 -18.62
C ALA A 9 -5.01 0.31 -17.53
N ARG A 10 -3.73 -0.02 -17.25
CA ARG A 10 -3.38 -0.92 -16.14
C ARG A 10 -3.79 -0.35 -14.79
N ASN A 11 -3.52 0.94 -14.55
CA ASN A 11 -3.90 1.61 -13.32
C ASN A 11 -5.43 1.61 -13.15
N GLU A 12 -6.21 1.88 -14.19
CA GLU A 12 -7.68 1.89 -14.14
C GLU A 12 -8.28 0.52 -13.77
N VAL A 13 -7.72 -0.57 -14.32
CA VAL A 13 -8.18 -1.94 -14.01
C VAL A 13 -7.92 -2.27 -12.55
N VAL A 14 -6.68 -2.07 -12.10
CA VAL A 14 -6.31 -2.33 -10.71
C VAL A 14 -7.12 -1.42 -9.76
N PHE A 15 -7.43 -0.19 -10.18
CA PHE A 15 -8.15 0.76 -9.32
C PHE A 15 -9.59 0.34 -9.11
N ARG A 16 -10.21 -0.25 -10.13
CA ARG A 16 -11.53 -0.86 -9.99
C ARG A 16 -11.51 -1.97 -8.93
N GLU A 17 -10.54 -2.87 -9.00
CA GLU A 17 -10.40 -3.97 -8.04
C GLU A 17 -10.13 -3.46 -6.62
N VAL A 18 -9.29 -2.43 -6.48
CA VAL A 18 -8.97 -1.81 -5.20
C VAL A 18 -10.17 -1.08 -4.62
N ASN A 19 -10.85 -0.22 -5.38
CA ASN A 19 -12.04 0.48 -4.91
C ASN A 19 -13.19 -0.46 -4.55
N GLU A 20 -13.39 -1.53 -5.34
CA GLU A 20 -14.41 -2.55 -5.05
C GLU A 20 -14.06 -3.36 -3.78
N SER A 21 -12.77 -3.51 -3.47
CA SER A 21 -12.29 -4.22 -2.28
C SER A 21 -12.14 -3.32 -1.03
N ILE A 22 -12.00 -2.00 -1.20
CA ILE A 22 -11.51 -1.09 -0.16
C ILE A 22 -12.34 0.18 -0.14
N GLY A 23 -13.12 0.36 0.92
CA GLY A 23 -13.67 1.67 1.30
C GLY A 23 -12.63 2.64 1.91
N GLU A 24 -11.33 2.33 1.83
CA GLU A 24 -10.21 3.09 2.44
C GLU A 24 -9.40 3.95 1.43
N VAL A 25 -9.68 3.92 0.12
CA VAL A 25 -9.02 4.85 -0.81
C VAL A 25 -9.61 6.23 -0.57
N THR A 26 -8.82 7.14 -0.02
CA THR A 26 -9.24 8.52 0.18
C THR A 26 -9.34 9.27 -1.16
N ASP A 27 -10.26 10.24 -1.22
CA ASP A 27 -10.69 11.04 -2.40
C ASP A 27 -9.59 11.76 -3.22
N ALA A 28 -8.30 11.64 -2.87
CA ALA A 28 -7.21 12.37 -3.49
C ALA A 28 -6.45 11.49 -4.50
N LEU A 29 -6.95 11.46 -5.74
CA LEU A 29 -6.19 10.99 -6.89
C LEU A 29 -5.39 12.16 -7.45
N VAL A 30 -4.07 11.99 -7.54
CA VAL A 30 -3.16 12.98 -8.10
C VAL A 30 -2.30 12.33 -9.17
N TYR A 31 -2.09 13.04 -10.27
CA TYR A 31 -1.10 12.63 -11.27
C TYR A 31 0.26 13.17 -10.86
N GLY A 32 1.24 12.28 -10.71
CA GLY A 32 2.65 12.64 -10.62
C GLY A 32 3.11 13.32 -11.90
N GLU A 33 4.22 14.07 -11.82
CA GLU A 33 4.81 14.79 -12.96
C GLU A 33 5.21 13.87 -14.12
N ASP A 34 5.51 12.61 -13.82
CA ASP A 34 5.82 11.55 -14.77
C ASP A 34 4.57 10.91 -15.42
N GLY A 35 3.37 11.35 -15.01
CA GLY A 35 2.09 10.81 -15.45
C GLY A 35 1.66 9.55 -14.70
N THR A 36 2.34 9.18 -13.62
CA THR A 36 1.95 8.05 -12.78
C THR A 36 0.78 8.45 -11.88
N LEU A 37 -0.18 7.55 -11.71
CA LEU A 37 -1.32 7.78 -10.83
C LEU A 37 -0.93 7.47 -9.38
N LEU A 38 -1.08 8.45 -8.52
CA LEU A 38 -0.79 8.38 -7.09
C LEU A 38 -2.10 8.43 -6.29
N ALA A 39 -2.13 7.66 -5.21
CA ALA A 39 -3.21 7.68 -4.25
C ALA A 39 -2.64 7.73 -2.82
N GLU A 40 -3.41 8.31 -1.92
CA GLU A 40 -3.08 8.39 -0.51
C GLU A 40 -3.65 7.19 0.26
N PHE A 41 -2.79 6.47 0.97
CA PHE A 41 -3.15 5.36 1.84
C PHE A 41 -2.80 5.68 3.29
N VAL A 42 -3.58 5.18 4.25
CA VAL A 42 -3.26 5.37 5.68
C VAL A 42 -2.05 4.51 6.06
N CYS A 43 -1.11 5.10 6.81
CA CYS A 43 0.04 4.39 7.37
C CYS A 43 -0.40 3.27 8.32
N LYS A 44 -0.04 2.02 8.03
CA LYS A 44 -0.44 0.82 8.81
C LYS A 44 0.63 0.41 9.82
N CYS A 45 1.24 1.38 10.50
CA CYS A 45 2.30 1.14 11.49
C CYS A 45 1.82 0.39 12.75
N GLY A 46 0.51 0.33 12.99
CA GLY A 46 -0.09 -0.33 14.15
C GLY A 46 -0.34 0.58 15.36
N ARG A 47 0.08 1.84 15.29
CA ARG A 47 -0.33 2.87 16.27
C ARG A 47 -1.79 3.24 16.04
N SER A 48 -2.60 3.22 17.10
CA SER A 48 -4.04 3.44 17.04
C SER A 48 -4.44 4.88 16.67
N ASP A 49 -3.54 5.84 16.87
CA ASP A 49 -3.74 7.27 16.61
C ASP A 49 -3.08 7.74 15.30
N CYS A 50 -2.38 6.86 14.58
CA CYS A 50 -1.70 7.22 13.35
C CYS A 50 -2.70 7.28 12.19
N THR A 51 -2.93 8.50 11.70
CA THR A 51 -3.80 8.79 10.54
C THR A 51 -3.01 9.35 9.36
N ASP A 52 -1.68 9.37 9.47
CA ASP A 52 -0.77 9.89 8.46
C ASP A 52 -0.91 9.14 7.14
N LYS A 53 -0.70 9.87 6.04
CA LYS A 53 -0.89 9.37 4.68
C LYS A 53 0.43 9.02 4.02
N ILE A 54 0.42 7.95 3.26
CA ILE A 54 1.48 7.51 2.38
C ILE A 54 0.98 7.69 0.96
N GLU A 55 1.68 8.52 0.21
CA GLU A 55 1.49 8.59 -1.24
C GLU A 55 2.24 7.42 -1.88
N MET A 56 1.52 6.59 -2.64
CA MET A 56 2.12 5.54 -3.44
C MET A 56 1.33 5.31 -4.72
N THR A 57 2.01 4.72 -5.69
CA THR A 57 1.37 4.26 -6.92
C THR A 57 0.53 3.04 -6.62
N LEU A 58 -0.45 2.79 -7.48
CA LEU A 58 -1.29 1.62 -7.34
C LEU A 58 -0.53 0.31 -7.55
N ILE A 59 0.49 0.31 -8.40
CA ILE A 59 1.39 -0.83 -8.57
C ILE A 59 2.13 -1.15 -7.28
N GLN A 60 2.67 -0.12 -6.60
CA GLN A 60 3.34 -0.32 -5.31
C GLN A 60 2.35 -0.85 -4.27
N TYR A 61 1.15 -0.30 -4.23
CA TYR A 61 0.09 -0.78 -3.34
C TYR A 61 -0.21 -2.27 -3.60
N GLU A 62 -0.37 -2.70 -4.86
CA GLU A 62 -0.59 -4.12 -5.18
C GLU A 62 0.63 -5.01 -4.89
N GLN A 63 1.85 -4.49 -5.05
CA GLN A 63 3.07 -5.23 -4.65
C GLN A 63 3.09 -5.47 -3.14
N VAL A 64 2.69 -4.48 -2.34
CA VAL A 64 2.53 -4.65 -0.89
C VAL A 64 1.43 -5.68 -0.59
N ARG A 65 0.26 -5.54 -1.22
CA ARG A 65 -0.91 -6.41 -1.00
C ARG A 65 -0.80 -7.81 -1.59
N SER A 66 0.22 -8.08 -2.40
CA SER A 66 0.50 -9.44 -2.93
C SER A 66 0.82 -10.46 -1.83
N ASP A 67 1.14 -9.97 -0.63
CA ASP A 67 1.40 -10.78 0.55
C ASP A 67 0.59 -10.21 1.72
N PRO A 68 -0.34 -10.98 2.31
CA PRO A 68 -1.21 -10.48 3.39
C PRO A 68 -0.46 -10.10 4.66
N THR A 69 0.80 -10.54 4.81
CA THR A 69 1.64 -10.19 5.96
C THR A 69 2.36 -8.85 5.79
N ARG A 70 2.28 -8.21 4.61
CA ARG A 70 3.00 -6.98 4.28
C ARG A 70 2.14 -5.74 4.40
N PHE A 71 2.76 -4.68 4.89
CA PHE A 71 2.12 -3.39 5.14
C PHE A 71 3.06 -2.24 4.76
N ALA A 72 2.48 -1.15 4.26
CA ALA A 72 3.20 0.10 4.03
C ALA A 72 3.15 1.00 5.27
N VAL A 73 4.33 1.50 5.68
CA VAL A 73 4.48 2.41 6.83
C VAL A 73 5.38 3.59 6.46
N LEU A 74 5.10 4.77 7.01
CA LEU A 74 6.03 5.89 6.87
C LEU A 74 7.38 5.57 7.52
N ARG A 75 8.45 6.15 6.97
CA ARG A 75 9.79 5.99 7.53
C ARG A 75 9.83 6.58 8.94
N GLY A 76 10.44 5.84 9.87
CA GLY A 76 10.46 6.17 11.30
C GLY A 76 9.22 5.74 12.07
N HIS A 77 8.21 5.15 11.41
CA HIS A 77 7.02 4.58 12.06
C HIS A 77 7.10 3.05 12.22
N GLU A 78 8.12 2.41 11.67
CA GLU A 78 8.36 1.00 11.83
C GLU A 78 8.66 0.64 13.31
N ASN A 79 8.03 -0.43 13.81
CA ASN A 79 8.43 -1.05 15.06
C ASN A 79 9.33 -2.25 14.75
N THR A 80 10.65 -2.03 14.73
CA THR A 80 11.65 -3.04 14.35
C THR A 80 11.68 -4.26 15.27
N GLU A 81 11.06 -4.20 16.45
CA GLU A 81 10.93 -5.37 17.34
C GLU A 81 9.81 -6.31 16.89
N ALA A 82 8.82 -5.82 16.13
CA ALA A 82 7.63 -6.56 15.73
C ALA A 82 7.54 -6.85 14.23
N VAL A 83 8.39 -6.22 13.42
CA VAL A 83 8.32 -6.30 11.95
C VAL A 83 9.70 -6.41 11.32
N ARG A 84 9.77 -7.03 10.14
CA ARG A 84 10.95 -7.02 9.28
C ARG A 84 10.75 -6.09 8.10
N ILE A 85 11.70 -5.20 7.82
CA ILE A 85 11.67 -4.38 6.61
C ILE A 85 12.03 -5.28 5.42
N VAL A 86 11.15 -5.31 4.40
CA VAL A 86 11.31 -6.15 3.21
C VAL A 86 11.48 -5.37 1.93
N ASP A 87 11.07 -4.10 1.91
CA ASP A 87 11.35 -3.18 0.81
C ASP A 87 11.44 -1.73 1.32
N THR A 88 12.14 -0.88 0.58
CA THR A 88 12.37 0.53 0.93
C THR A 88 12.12 1.41 -0.28
N HIS A 89 11.18 2.35 -0.13
CA HIS A 89 10.94 3.40 -1.09
C HIS A 89 11.41 4.75 -0.54
N ALA A 90 11.39 5.78 -1.39
CA ALA A 90 11.77 7.13 -0.99
C ALA A 90 10.86 7.66 0.15
N ALA A 91 9.55 7.47 0.05
CA ALA A 91 8.57 8.02 0.97
C ALA A 91 8.11 7.06 2.10
N PHE A 92 8.27 5.74 1.93
CA PHE A 92 7.73 4.75 2.87
C PHE A 92 8.56 3.46 2.88
N LEU A 93 8.29 2.60 3.87
CA LEU A 93 8.84 1.26 3.99
C LEU A 93 7.74 0.23 3.78
N VAL A 94 8.12 -0.92 3.23
CA VAL A 94 7.30 -2.13 3.26
C VAL A 94 7.82 -3.02 4.37
N VAL A 95 6.93 -3.35 5.31
CA VAL A 95 7.25 -4.18 6.46
C VAL A 95 6.42 -5.45 6.45
N GLU A 96 7.02 -6.55 6.87
CA GLU A 96 6.39 -7.85 7.04
C GLU A 96 6.15 -8.11 8.53
N LYS A 97 4.90 -8.43 8.90
CA LYS A 97 4.54 -8.82 10.27
C LYS A 97 5.11 -10.20 10.57
N LEU A 98 5.70 -10.34 11.76
CA LEU A 98 6.29 -11.59 12.23
C LEU A 98 5.38 -12.28 13.24
N GLU A 99 5.63 -13.58 13.46
CA GLU A 99 5.00 -14.39 14.50
C GLU A 99 3.46 -14.30 14.46
N GLU A 100 2.82 -14.23 15.63
CA GLU A 100 1.36 -14.17 15.80
C GLU A 100 0.72 -13.02 15.00
N ALA A 101 1.41 -11.88 14.87
CA ALA A 101 0.89 -10.76 14.09
C ALA A 101 0.81 -11.06 12.59
N GLY A 102 1.70 -11.90 12.06
CA GLY A 102 1.63 -12.37 10.68
C GLY A 102 0.48 -13.35 10.46
N GLU A 103 0.26 -14.26 11.40
CA GLU A 103 -0.83 -15.23 11.35
C GLU A 103 -2.21 -14.55 11.38
N ILE A 104 -2.39 -13.57 12.27
CA ILE A 104 -3.61 -12.75 12.34
C ILE A 104 -3.81 -11.97 11.03
N ALA A 105 -2.75 -11.40 10.46
CA ALA A 105 -2.83 -10.67 9.20
C ALA A 105 -3.29 -11.57 8.05
N VAL A 106 -2.78 -12.81 7.98
CA VAL A 106 -3.27 -13.81 7.05
C VAL A 106 -4.72 -14.13 7.36
N GLU A 107 -5.08 -14.49 8.59
CA GLU A 107 -6.44 -14.87 8.99
C GLU A 107 -7.50 -13.88 8.49
N HIS A 108 -7.26 -12.59 8.71
CA HIS A 108 -8.18 -11.49 8.41
C HIS A 108 -8.00 -10.87 7.02
N ASP A 109 -7.24 -11.47 6.11
CA ASP A 109 -7.12 -10.97 4.74
C ASP A 109 -8.48 -11.02 4.01
N PRO A 110 -9.02 -9.87 3.56
CA PRO A 110 -10.30 -9.81 2.85
C PRO A 110 -10.24 -10.41 1.44
N ARG A 111 -9.05 -10.70 0.90
CA ARG A 111 -8.87 -11.25 -0.47
C ARG A 111 -8.75 -12.78 -0.52
N LYS A 112 -9.08 -13.48 0.56
CA LYS A 112 -9.12 -14.96 0.63
C LYS A 112 -10.24 -15.61 -0.15
#